data_AF-A0A067D468-F1
#
_entry.id   AF-A0A067D468-F1
#
_cell.length_a   1.000
_cell.length_b   1.000
_cell.length_c   1.000
_cell.angle_alpha   90.00
_cell.angle_beta   90.00
_cell.angle_gamma   90.00
#
_symmetry.space_group_name_H-M   'P 1'
#
loop_
_entity.id
_entity.type
_entity.pdbx_description
1 polymer ?
#
loop_
_entity_poly.entity_id
_entity_poly.type
_entity_poly.pdbx_seq_one_letter_code
_entity_poly.pdbx_strand_id
1 'polypeptide(L)'
;DSLKALRDKQQRTVYRLTLVKGWNTEDIEAYSKLFSIGNPDFVEIKGVTYCGSSATSKLTMENVPWHADVKAFSEALALRSEGEYEVACEHVHSCCVLLAKTERFKVNGQWFTWIDYEKFHDLVASGRPFSSKDYMAASPHWAVYGAEEGGFDPDQSRYRKERHHKSSR
;
A
#
# COMPACT_ATOMS: atom_id res chain seq x y z
N ASP A 1 21.02 9.72 -1.99
CA ASP A 1 20.73 10.60 -0.84
C ASP A 1 19.27 10.62 -0.42
N SER A 2 18.30 10.71 -1.35
CA SER A 2 16.87 10.81 -1.01
C SER A 2 16.33 9.67 -0.12
N LEU A 3 16.66 8.41 -0.43
CA LEU A 3 16.20 7.27 0.40
C LEU A 3 16.78 7.32 1.81
N LYS A 4 18.05 7.71 1.96
CA LYS A 4 18.68 7.86 3.28
C LYS A 4 18.02 8.99 4.08
N ALA A 5 17.71 10.11 3.43
CA ALA A 5 17.04 11.24 4.06
C ALA A 5 15.61 10.93 4.55
N LEU A 6 14.94 9.94 3.94
CA LEU A 6 13.63 9.47 4.41
C LEU A 6 13.72 8.73 5.74
N ARG A 7 14.83 8.02 5.99
CA ARG A 7 15.05 7.29 7.25
C ARG A 7 15.01 8.20 8.48
N ASP A 8 15.50 9.42 8.34
CA ASP A 8 15.63 10.37 9.44
C ASP A 8 14.34 11.17 9.70
N LYS A 9 13.28 10.95 8.91
CA LYS A 9 11.99 11.62 9.09
C LYS A 9 11.22 11.04 10.28
N GLN A 10 10.60 11.93 11.04
CA GLN A 10 9.69 11.57 12.13
C GLN A 10 8.23 11.41 11.64
N GLN A 11 7.92 11.94 10.47
CA GLN A 11 6.62 11.75 9.80
C GLN A 11 6.52 10.37 9.16
N ARG A 12 5.29 9.91 8.90
CA ARG A 12 5.04 8.69 8.12
C ARG A 12 5.72 8.77 6.76
N THR A 13 6.52 7.77 6.43
CA THR A 13 7.18 7.62 5.14
C THR A 13 6.60 6.44 4.38
N VAL A 14 6.45 6.59 3.07
CA VAL A 14 5.88 5.54 2.21
C VAL A 14 6.71 5.39 0.95
N TYR A 15 7.01 4.15 0.60
CA TYR A 15 7.42 3.80 -0.75
C TYR A 15 6.21 3.33 -1.52
N ARG A 16 5.94 3.97 -2.67
CA ARG A 16 4.89 3.51 -3.58
C ARG A 16 5.52 2.82 -4.77
N LEU A 17 5.25 1.53 -4.89
CA LEU A 17 5.70 0.68 -5.99
C LEU A 17 4.54 0.45 -6.95
N THR A 18 4.71 0.88 -8.20
CA THR A 18 3.76 0.55 -9.26
C THR A 18 4.16 -0.76 -9.90
N LEU A 19 3.34 -1.79 -9.74
CA LEU A 19 3.58 -3.13 -10.27
C LEU A 19 3.08 -3.24 -11.71
N VAL A 20 3.96 -3.71 -12.60
CA VAL A 20 3.71 -3.87 -14.03
C VAL A 20 4.06 -5.30 -14.42
N LYS A 21 3.07 -6.07 -14.86
CA LYS A 21 3.23 -7.49 -15.19
C LYS A 21 4.20 -7.68 -16.36
N GLY A 22 5.21 -8.53 -16.15
CA GLY A 22 6.27 -8.83 -17.13
C GLY A 22 7.41 -7.80 -17.17
N TRP A 23 7.44 -6.85 -16.22
CA TRP A 23 8.48 -5.82 -16.17
C TRP A 23 9.23 -5.80 -14.84
N ASN A 24 8.53 -5.72 -13.70
CA ASN A 24 9.15 -5.57 -12.38
C ASN A 24 8.57 -6.52 -11.30
N THR A 25 7.85 -7.55 -11.73
CA THR A 25 7.19 -8.52 -10.84
C THR A 25 8.13 -9.56 -10.23
N GLU A 26 9.38 -9.65 -10.68
CA GLU A 26 10.33 -10.69 -10.26
C GLU A 26 11.46 -10.16 -9.37
N ASP A 27 11.59 -8.83 -9.25
CA ASP A 27 12.75 -8.15 -8.64
C ASP A 27 12.67 -8.01 -7.10
N ILE A 28 12.15 -9.03 -6.41
CA ILE A 28 11.93 -9.00 -4.95
C ILE A 28 13.22 -8.65 -4.18
N GLU A 29 14.35 -9.23 -4.57
CA GLU A 29 15.67 -8.96 -3.97
C GLU A 29 16.10 -7.50 -4.10
N ALA A 30 15.88 -6.90 -5.28
CA ALA A 30 16.26 -5.53 -5.54
C ALA A 30 15.41 -4.57 -4.69
N TYR A 31 14.11 -4.83 -4.59
CA TYR A 31 13.21 -4.03 -3.75
C TYR A 31 13.54 -4.17 -2.26
N SER A 32 13.81 -5.38 -1.77
CA SER A 32 14.20 -5.61 -0.38
C SER A 32 15.45 -4.80 0.01
N LYS A 33 16.45 -4.71 -0.89
CA LYS A 33 17.65 -3.88 -0.65
C LYS A 33 17.33 -2.39 -0.51
N LEU A 34 16.33 -1.88 -1.24
CA LEU A 34 15.91 -0.48 -1.13
C LEU A 34 15.26 -0.18 0.22
N PHE A 35 14.56 -1.17 0.80
CA PHE A 35 13.92 -1.03 2.11
C PHE A 35 14.97 -0.89 3.19
N SER A 36 16.04 -1.69 3.14
CA SER A 36 17.16 -1.56 4.07
C SER A 36 17.87 -0.20 3.97
N ILE A 37 17.80 0.50 2.84
CA ILE A 37 18.41 1.83 2.68
C ILE A 37 17.58 2.92 3.34
N GLY A 38 16.28 3.04 3.03
CA GLY A 38 15.49 4.15 3.57
C GLY A 38 14.53 3.81 4.70
N ASN A 39 14.32 2.54 4.98
CA ASN A 39 13.56 2.01 6.11
C ASN A 39 12.19 2.71 6.30
N PRO A 40 11.34 2.73 5.24
CA PRO A 40 10.09 3.46 5.28
C PRO A 40 9.10 2.89 6.31
N ASP A 41 8.13 3.68 6.74
CA ASP A 41 7.05 3.17 7.59
C ASP A 41 6.12 2.21 6.85
N PHE A 42 5.90 2.49 5.56
CA PHE A 42 4.97 1.76 4.70
C PHE A 42 5.54 1.48 3.33
N VAL A 43 5.07 0.40 2.72
CA VAL A 43 5.25 0.13 1.29
C VAL A 43 3.87 -0.13 0.69
N GLU A 44 3.43 0.76 -0.20
CA GLU A 44 2.21 0.59 -0.98
C GLU A 44 2.58 -0.03 -2.34
N ILE A 45 2.12 -1.25 -2.58
CA ILE A 45 2.26 -1.92 -3.87
C ILE A 45 0.93 -1.77 -4.60
N LYS A 46 0.97 -1.10 -5.75
CA LYS A 46 -0.21 -0.78 -6.56
C LYS A 46 -0.07 -1.31 -7.98
N GLY A 47 -1.05 -2.05 -8.44
CA GLY A 47 -1.12 -2.47 -9.84
C GLY A 47 -1.23 -1.27 -10.80
N VAL A 48 -0.46 -1.28 -11.89
CA VAL A 48 -0.58 -0.25 -12.93
C VAL A 48 -1.99 -0.25 -13.52
N THR A 49 -2.55 0.94 -13.72
CA THR A 49 -3.82 1.10 -14.44
C THR A 49 -3.53 1.53 -15.86
N TYR A 50 -4.13 0.83 -16.83
CA TYR A 50 -4.01 1.21 -18.24
C TYR A 50 -4.93 2.39 -18.56
N CYS A 51 -4.35 3.48 -19.06
CA CYS A 51 -5.06 4.72 -19.39
C CYS A 51 -5.26 4.92 -20.90
N GLY A 52 -5.13 3.87 -21.71
CA GLY A 52 -5.14 3.96 -23.18
C GLY A 52 -3.73 3.97 -23.80
N SER A 53 -3.67 3.72 -25.10
CA SER A 53 -2.42 3.72 -25.85
C SER A 53 -2.01 5.14 -26.19
N SER A 54 -0.74 5.46 -25.96
CA SER A 54 -0.13 6.71 -26.41
C SER A 54 1.09 6.41 -27.28
N ALA A 55 1.55 7.37 -28.07
CA ALA A 55 2.73 7.20 -28.93
C ALA A 55 4.01 6.85 -28.14
N THR A 56 4.05 7.17 -26.85
CA THR A 56 5.19 6.98 -25.95
C THR A 56 5.06 5.78 -25.01
N SER A 57 3.88 5.17 -24.89
CA SER A 57 3.64 4.05 -23.98
C SER A 57 3.51 2.73 -24.73
N LYS A 58 4.35 1.76 -24.37
CA LYS A 58 4.23 0.37 -24.84
C LYS A 58 3.36 -0.50 -23.91
N LEU A 59 2.78 0.08 -22.86
CA LEU A 59 1.93 -0.66 -21.92
C LEU A 59 0.65 -1.12 -22.63
N THR A 60 0.33 -2.38 -22.45
CA THR A 60 -0.94 -2.96 -22.89
C THR A 60 -1.76 -3.41 -21.68
N MET A 61 -3.00 -3.80 -21.92
CA MET A 61 -3.85 -4.42 -20.89
C MET A 61 -3.22 -5.69 -20.29
N GLU A 62 -2.36 -6.39 -21.03
CA GLU A 62 -1.68 -7.60 -20.53
C GLU A 62 -0.64 -7.29 -19.45
N ASN A 63 -0.16 -6.04 -19.39
CA ASN A 63 0.77 -5.59 -18.36
C ASN A 63 0.06 -5.16 -17.07
N VAL A 64 -1.27 -5.05 -17.07
CA VAL A 64 -2.06 -4.72 -15.88
C VAL A 64 -2.16 -5.97 -15.00
N PRO A 65 -1.56 -5.97 -13.79
CA PRO A 65 -1.68 -7.10 -12.88
C PRO A 65 -3.09 -7.19 -12.31
N TRP A 66 -3.53 -8.40 -12.04
CA TRP A 66 -4.70 -8.62 -11.20
C TRP A 66 -4.34 -8.35 -9.75
N HIS A 67 -5.37 -8.11 -8.92
CA HIS A 67 -5.15 -7.93 -7.49
C HIS A 67 -4.45 -9.15 -6.86
N ALA A 68 -4.77 -10.37 -7.31
CA ALA A 68 -4.09 -11.58 -6.86
C ALA A 68 -2.58 -11.58 -7.16
N ASP A 69 -2.16 -11.02 -8.31
CA ASP A 69 -0.75 -10.87 -8.65
C ASP A 69 -0.05 -9.88 -7.69
N VAL A 70 -0.73 -8.78 -7.34
CA VAL A 70 -0.23 -7.78 -6.38
C VAL A 70 -0.13 -8.38 -4.97
N LYS A 71 -1.11 -9.18 -4.54
CA LYS A 71 -1.09 -9.91 -3.27
C LYS A 71 0.11 -10.85 -3.19
N ALA A 72 0.27 -11.73 -4.18
CA ALA A 72 1.36 -12.69 -4.22
C ALA A 72 2.74 -12.00 -4.19
N PHE A 73 2.91 -10.92 -4.94
CA PHE A 73 4.14 -10.12 -4.91
C PHE A 73 4.39 -9.51 -3.53
N SER A 74 3.34 -8.95 -2.91
CA SER A 74 3.44 -8.30 -1.59
C SER A 74 3.75 -9.29 -0.48
N GLU A 75 3.15 -10.48 -0.52
CA GLU A 75 3.43 -11.58 0.42
C GLU A 75 4.87 -12.09 0.27
N ALA A 76 5.36 -12.28 -0.97
CA ALA A 76 6.74 -12.67 -1.22
C ALA A 76 7.73 -11.61 -0.68
N LEU A 77 7.40 -10.33 -0.86
CA LEU A 77 8.23 -9.22 -0.39
C LEU A 77 8.21 -9.09 1.15
N ALA A 78 7.06 -9.30 1.78
CA ALA A 78 6.93 -9.35 3.23
C ALA A 78 7.73 -10.52 3.82
N LEU A 79 7.62 -11.72 3.23
CA LEU A 79 8.41 -12.89 3.62
C LEU A 79 9.90 -12.61 3.51
N ARG A 80 10.33 -11.96 2.42
CA ARG A 80 11.72 -11.60 2.19
C ARG A 80 12.27 -10.61 3.21
N SER A 81 11.40 -9.81 3.82
CA SER A 81 11.77 -8.82 4.85
C SER A 81 12.05 -9.44 6.23
N GLU A 82 11.91 -10.75 6.39
CA GLU A 82 12.26 -11.48 7.62
C GLU A 82 11.55 -10.94 8.88
N GLY A 83 10.31 -10.45 8.71
CA GLY A 83 9.46 -9.94 9.80
C GLY A 83 9.58 -8.44 10.06
N GLU A 84 10.44 -7.70 9.35
CA GLU A 84 10.48 -6.23 9.44
C GLU A 84 9.17 -5.60 8.94
N TYR A 85 8.62 -6.15 7.87
CA TYR A 85 7.36 -5.72 7.28
C TYR A 85 6.40 -6.90 7.15
N GLU A 86 5.13 -6.62 7.39
CA GLU A 86 4.06 -7.58 7.13
C GLU A 86 2.92 -6.91 6.36
N VAL A 87 2.07 -7.74 5.76
CA VAL A 87 0.89 -7.27 5.03
C VAL A 87 -0.16 -6.78 6.02
N ALA A 88 -0.47 -5.49 5.97
CA ALA A 88 -1.36 -4.84 6.94
C ALA A 88 -2.76 -4.62 6.38
N CYS A 89 -2.86 -4.14 5.14
CA CYS A 89 -4.11 -3.76 4.51
C CYS A 89 -4.11 -4.14 3.02
N GLU A 90 -5.30 -4.26 2.44
CA GLU A 90 -5.50 -4.30 0.98
C GLU A 90 -6.64 -3.39 0.57
N HIS A 91 -6.67 -2.99 -0.70
CA HIS A 91 -7.81 -2.32 -1.32
C HIS A 91 -8.03 -2.90 -2.71
N VAL A 92 -8.89 -3.91 -2.78
CA VAL A 92 -9.07 -4.79 -3.95
C VAL A 92 -9.39 -3.99 -5.22
N HIS A 93 -10.29 -3.00 -5.12
CA HIS A 93 -10.71 -2.22 -6.29
C HIS A 93 -9.65 -1.25 -6.80
N SER A 94 -8.75 -0.81 -5.92
CA SER A 94 -7.61 0.02 -6.33
C SER A 94 -6.42 -0.82 -6.75
N CYS A 95 -6.52 -2.15 -6.67
CA CYS A 95 -5.44 -3.10 -6.89
C CYS A 95 -4.21 -2.77 -6.02
N CYS A 96 -4.44 -2.45 -4.74
CA CYS A 96 -3.39 -2.03 -3.80
C CYS A 96 -3.25 -3.00 -2.63
N VAL A 97 -2.01 -3.22 -2.21
CA VAL A 97 -1.67 -3.88 -0.94
C VAL A 97 -0.68 -2.98 -0.18
N LEU A 98 -0.83 -2.91 1.15
CA LEU A 98 0.01 -2.13 2.03
C LEU A 98 0.81 -3.05 2.95
N LEU A 99 2.13 -3.00 2.85
CA LEU A 99 3.02 -3.50 3.88
C LEU A 99 3.28 -2.41 4.91
N ALA A 100 3.29 -2.78 6.19
CA ALA A 100 3.60 -1.87 7.28
C ALA A 100 4.70 -2.43 8.17
N LYS A 101 5.50 -1.53 8.72
CA LYS A 101 6.60 -1.89 9.63
C LYS A 101 6.05 -2.45 10.94
N THR A 102 6.41 -3.69 11.26
CA THR A 102 5.83 -4.45 12.38
C THR A 102 6.13 -3.79 13.74
N GLU A 103 7.39 -3.43 13.99
CA GLU A 103 7.86 -2.82 15.25
C GLU A 103 7.13 -1.51 15.62
N ARG A 104 6.51 -0.85 14.63
CA ARG A 104 5.94 0.49 14.78
C ARG A 104 4.43 0.48 14.75
N PHE A 105 3.83 -0.28 13.83
CA PHE A 105 2.40 -0.23 13.56
C PHE A 105 1.65 -1.51 13.94
N LYS A 106 2.33 -2.53 14.48
CA LYS A 106 1.67 -3.74 15.00
C LYS A 106 1.78 -3.78 16.52
N VAL A 107 0.69 -3.48 17.21
CA VAL A 107 0.62 -3.42 18.67
C VAL A 107 -0.28 -4.53 19.18
N ASN A 108 0.24 -5.43 20.01
CA ASN A 108 -0.50 -6.60 20.53
C ASN A 108 -1.18 -7.44 19.43
N GLY A 109 -0.52 -7.57 18.27
CA GLY A 109 -1.04 -8.32 17.12
C GLY A 109 -2.07 -7.56 16.27
N GLN A 110 -2.43 -6.33 16.63
CA GLN A 110 -3.37 -5.49 15.90
C GLN A 110 -2.65 -4.39 15.11
N TRP A 111 -3.19 -4.06 13.94
CA TRP A 111 -2.65 -3.01 13.08
C TRP A 111 -3.13 -1.63 13.52
N PHE A 112 -2.20 -0.67 13.54
CA PHE A 112 -2.43 0.74 13.83
C PHE A 112 -1.97 1.59 12.65
N THR A 113 -2.41 1.25 11.44
CA THR A 113 -2.02 1.96 10.21
C THR A 113 -2.92 3.15 9.91
N TRP A 114 -4.01 3.34 10.64
CA TRP A 114 -4.93 4.45 10.44
C TRP A 114 -4.37 5.76 11.01
N ILE A 115 -4.92 6.89 10.55
CA ILE A 115 -4.55 8.23 11.03
C ILE A 115 -5.67 8.75 11.93
N ASP A 116 -5.32 9.10 13.16
CA ASP A 116 -6.15 9.97 13.98
C ASP A 116 -5.91 11.42 13.53
N TYR A 117 -6.79 11.92 12.66
CA TYR A 117 -6.63 13.24 12.07
C TYR A 117 -6.82 14.37 13.08
N GLU A 118 -7.75 14.22 14.04
CA GLU A 118 -7.95 15.21 15.10
C GLU A 118 -6.68 15.36 15.92
N LYS A 119 -6.12 14.24 16.39
CA LYS A 119 -4.87 14.24 17.14
C LYS A 119 -3.68 14.73 16.30
N PHE A 120 -3.61 14.36 15.02
CA PHE A 120 -2.59 14.89 14.11
C PHE A 120 -2.67 16.42 14.00
N HIS A 121 -3.86 16.99 13.84
CA HIS A 121 -4.05 18.43 13.75
C HIS A 121 -3.67 19.15 15.04
N ASP A 122 -4.02 18.59 16.20
CA ASP A 122 -3.62 19.12 17.50
C ASP A 122 -2.09 19.12 17.68
N LEU A 123 -1.43 18.03 17.29
CA LEU A 123 0.03 17.90 17.34
C LEU A 123 0.72 18.94 16.43
N VAL A 124 0.21 19.12 15.22
CA VAL A 124 0.69 20.17 14.29
C VAL A 124 0.52 21.56 14.89
N ALA A 125 -0.65 21.86 15.46
CA ALA A 125 -0.93 23.16 16.08
C ALA A 125 -0.06 23.44 17.31
N SER A 126 0.38 22.40 18.03
CA SER A 126 1.22 22.53 19.21
C SER A 126 2.63 23.08 18.92
N GLY A 127 3.11 22.93 17.67
CA GLY A 127 4.48 23.27 17.27
C GLY A 127 5.59 22.43 17.92
N ARG A 128 5.24 21.40 18.71
CA ARG A 128 6.20 20.49 19.36
C ARG A 128 6.62 19.38 18.41
N PRO A 129 7.85 18.83 18.54
CA PRO A 129 8.23 17.63 17.81
C PRO A 129 7.30 16.45 18.16
N PHE A 130 6.85 15.72 17.14
CA PHE A 130 6.05 14.51 17.26
C PHE A 130 6.41 13.51 16.14
N SER A 131 5.96 12.28 16.28
CA SER A 131 6.26 11.14 15.41
C SER A 131 4.99 10.45 14.92
N SER A 132 5.12 9.52 13.97
CA SER A 132 4.00 8.72 13.46
C SER A 132 3.26 7.91 14.52
N LYS A 133 3.90 7.58 15.65
CA LYS A 133 3.27 6.87 16.77
C LYS A 133 2.28 7.75 17.54
N ASP A 134 2.44 9.07 17.48
CA ASP A 134 1.64 9.99 18.28
C ASP A 134 0.22 10.16 17.72
N TYR A 135 -0.01 9.83 16.45
CA TYR A 135 -1.31 9.97 15.78
C TYR A 135 -1.76 8.72 15.01
N MET A 136 -1.18 7.56 15.33
CA MET A 136 -1.67 6.30 14.79
C MET A 136 -2.95 5.86 15.51
N ALA A 137 -3.90 5.35 14.74
CA ALA A 137 -5.14 4.76 15.24
C ALA A 137 -5.26 3.32 14.76
N ALA A 138 -6.05 2.53 15.47
CA ALA A 138 -6.35 1.16 15.09
C ALA A 138 -6.90 1.12 13.65
N SER A 139 -6.37 0.20 12.84
CA SER A 139 -6.85 -0.01 11.49
C SER A 139 -8.30 -0.50 11.54
N PRO A 140 -9.21 0.11 10.75
CA PRO A 140 -10.59 -0.37 10.66
C PRO A 140 -10.63 -1.85 10.24
N HIS A 141 -11.55 -2.62 10.81
CA HIS A 141 -11.64 -4.06 10.57
C HIS A 141 -11.77 -4.40 9.07
N TRP A 142 -12.54 -3.61 8.32
CA TRP A 142 -12.75 -3.75 6.87
C TRP A 142 -11.52 -3.40 6.01
N ALA A 143 -10.54 -2.70 6.59
CA ALA A 143 -9.31 -2.29 5.90
C ALA A 143 -8.17 -3.31 6.06
N VAL A 144 -8.23 -4.16 7.07
CA VAL A 144 -7.18 -5.14 7.37
C VAL A 144 -7.09 -6.17 6.25
N TYR A 145 -5.88 -6.63 5.96
CA TYR A 145 -5.63 -7.65 4.94
C TYR A 145 -6.47 -8.91 5.18
N GLY A 146 -7.20 -9.38 4.15
CA GLY A 146 -8.08 -10.53 4.22
C GLY A 146 -9.50 -10.24 4.73
N ALA A 147 -9.84 -8.98 5.04
CA ALA A 147 -11.20 -8.60 5.37
C ALA A 147 -12.18 -8.86 4.20
N GLU A 148 -13.43 -9.20 4.52
CA GLU A 148 -14.46 -9.51 3.52
C GLU A 148 -14.73 -8.31 2.59
N GLU A 149 -14.66 -7.11 3.14
CA GLU A 149 -14.90 -5.85 2.43
C GLU A 149 -13.76 -5.53 1.43
N GLY A 150 -12.60 -6.18 1.57
CA GLY A 150 -11.45 -6.03 0.70
C GLY A 150 -10.90 -4.61 0.67
N GLY A 151 -10.93 -3.91 1.81
CA GLY A 151 -10.41 -2.56 1.96
C GLY A 151 -11.43 -1.44 1.78
N PHE A 152 -12.65 -1.75 1.40
CA PHE A 152 -13.68 -0.73 1.28
C PHE A 152 -14.38 -0.45 2.59
N ASP A 153 -14.59 0.83 2.83
CA ASP A 153 -15.46 1.29 3.88
C ASP A 153 -16.92 0.81 3.62
N PRO A 154 -17.53 0.04 4.55
CA PRO A 154 -18.90 -0.45 4.40
C PRO A 154 -19.94 0.67 4.41
N ASP A 155 -19.61 1.85 4.96
CA ASP A 155 -20.51 2.99 5.00
C ASP A 155 -20.55 3.77 3.66
N GLN A 156 -19.67 3.43 2.71
CA GLN A 156 -19.63 4.06 1.40
C GLN A 156 -20.56 3.37 0.39
N SER A 157 -21.37 4.19 -0.29
CA SER A 157 -22.25 3.72 -1.36
C SER A 157 -21.47 3.38 -2.63
N ARG A 158 -21.54 2.11 -3.05
CA ARG A 158 -20.88 1.64 -4.28
C ARG A 158 -21.74 1.93 -5.51
N TYR A 159 -21.19 2.65 -6.47
CA TYR A 159 -21.79 2.77 -7.80
C TYR A 159 -21.17 1.75 -8.76
N ARG A 160 -21.99 0.77 -9.20
CA ARG A 160 -21.59 -0.19 -10.23
C ARG A 160 -22.25 0.18 -11.54
N LYS A 161 -21.46 0.65 -12.50
CA LYS A 161 -21.96 0.93 -13.86
C LYS A 161 -22.41 -0.38 -14.50
N GLU A 162 -23.66 -0.45 -14.94
CA GLU A 162 -24.15 -1.55 -15.77
C GLU A 162 -23.38 -1.57 -17.09
N ARG A 163 -22.72 -2.70 -17.37
CA ARG A 163 -21.99 -2.89 -18.62
C ARG A 163 -22.96 -3.39 -19.69
N HIS A 164 -23.47 -2.48 -20.52
CA HIS A 164 -24.17 -2.83 -21.77
C HIS A 164 -23.16 -3.20 -22.87
N HIS A 165 -22.31 -4.20 -22.65
CA HIS A 165 -21.57 -4.79 -23.76
C HIS A 165 -22.48 -5.84 -24.40
N LYS A 166 -22.84 -5.62 -25.67
CA LYS A 166 -23.54 -6.64 -26.47
C LYS A 166 -22.68 -7.91 -26.42
N SER A 167 -23.25 -8.98 -25.86
CA SER A 167 -22.64 -10.30 -25.95
C SER A 167 -22.57 -10.65 -27.44
N SER A 168 -21.38 -10.58 -28.04
CA SER A 168 -21.15 -11.26 -29.31
C SER A 168 -21.05 -12.75 -28.98
N ARG A 169 -22.21 -13.40 -28.91
CA ARG A 169 -22.28 -14.84 -29.20
C ARG A 169 -22.00 -15.06 -30.67
#